data_AF-A0AAV5Y4F7-F1
#
_entry.id   AF-A0AAV5Y4F7-F1
#
_cell.length_a   1.000
_cell.length_b   1.000
_cell.length_c   1.000
_cell.angle_alpha   90.00
_cell.angle_beta   90.00
_cell.angle_gamma   90.00
#
_symmetry.space_group_name_H-M   'P 1'
#
loop_
_entity.id
_entity.type
_entity.pdbx_description
1 polymer ?
#
loop_
_entity_poly.entity_id
_entity_poly.type
_entity_poly.pdbx_seq_one_letter_code
_entity_poly.pdbx_strand_id
1 'polypeptide(L)' 'MICTDQFIASSRAQAAICGSPDYAFAVVAHPLGSLTPAELRERAAAAVPQVIAILTGAR' A
#
# COMPACT_ATOMS: atom_id res chain seq x y z
N MET A 1 -1.56 3.81 -5.08
CA MET A 1 -1.77 2.34 -5.04
C MET A 1 -1.64 1.86 -3.59
N ILE A 2 -2.33 0.78 -3.20
CA ILE A 2 -2.14 0.09 -1.91
C ILE A 2 -1.65 -1.33 -2.23
N CYS A 3 -0.63 -1.83 -1.53
CA CYS A 3 -0.18 -3.22 -1.64
C CYS A 3 -0.13 -3.89 -0.26
N THR A 4 -0.05 -5.21 -0.21
CA THR A 4 0.32 -5.91 1.04
C THR A 4 1.82 -6.11 1.12
N ASP A 5 2.33 -6.31 2.33
CA ASP A 5 3.75 -6.58 2.63
C ASP A 5 4.41 -7.65 1.72
N GLN A 6 3.73 -8.76 1.46
CA GLN A 6 4.22 -9.84 0.58
C GLN A 6 4.46 -9.41 -0.87
N PHE A 7 3.85 -8.32 -1.34
CA PHE A 7 3.94 -7.86 -2.73
C PHE A 7 4.84 -6.64 -2.93
N ILE A 8 5.53 -6.16 -1.89
CA ILE A 8 6.40 -4.97 -2.00
C ILE A 8 7.44 -5.14 -3.11
N ALA A 9 8.08 -6.29 -3.20
CA ALA A 9 9.11 -6.55 -4.23
C ALA A 9 8.53 -6.46 -5.64
N SER A 10 7.39 -7.10 -5.89
CA SER A 10 6.68 -7.05 -7.18
C SER A 10 6.20 -5.65 -7.52
N SER A 11 5.63 -4.92 -6.54
CA SER A 11 5.19 -3.54 -6.72
C SER A 11 6.35 -2.61 -7.10
N ARG A 12 7.51 -2.76 -6.44
CA ARG A 12 8.73 -1.99 -6.80
C ARG A 12 9.26 -2.35 -8.18
N ALA A 13 9.28 -3.63 -8.54
CA ALA A 13 9.70 -4.07 -9.87
C ALA A 13 8.79 -3.49 -10.95
N GLN A 14 7.48 -3.54 -10.75
CA GLN A 14 6.50 -2.96 -11.68
C GLN A 14 6.66 -1.44 -11.79
N ALA A 15 6.84 -0.74 -10.68
CA ALA A 15 7.07 0.69 -10.66
C ALA A 15 8.31 1.08 -11.49
N ALA A 16 9.40 0.33 -11.36
CA ALA A 16 10.60 0.52 -12.17
C ALA A 16 10.36 0.24 -13.67
N ILE A 17 9.69 -0.87 -14.01
CA ILE A 17 9.34 -1.22 -15.40
C ILE A 17 8.49 -0.13 -16.05
N CYS A 18 7.56 0.46 -15.29
CA CYS A 18 6.70 1.55 -15.76
C CYS A 18 7.39 2.93 -15.78
N GLY A 19 8.69 3.01 -15.48
CA GLY A 19 9.44 4.27 -15.52
C GLY A 19 9.22 5.19 -14.31
N SER A 20 8.68 4.67 -13.20
CA SER A 20 8.46 5.43 -11.96
C SER A 20 9.06 4.68 -10.76
N PRO A 21 10.39 4.54 -10.66
CA PRO A 21 11.05 3.73 -9.63
C PRO A 21 10.78 4.21 -8.20
N ASP A 22 10.48 5.50 -8.03
CA ASP A 22 10.15 6.13 -6.75
C ASP A 22 8.65 6.22 -6.48
N TYR A 23 7.82 5.53 -7.28
CA TYR A 23 6.37 5.54 -7.11
C TYR A 23 5.99 5.04 -5.72
N ALA A 24 5.43 5.92 -4.91
CA ALA A 24 5.04 5.62 -3.55
C ALA A 24 3.68 4.90 -3.48
N PHE A 25 3.57 3.96 -2.55
CA PHE A 25 2.34 3.22 -2.29
C PHE A 25 2.21 2.92 -0.80
N ALA A 26 0.98 2.87 -0.31
CA ALA A 26 0.70 2.48 1.07
C ALA A 26 0.80 0.95 1.20
N VAL A 27 1.28 0.50 2.36
CA VAL A 27 1.46 -0.92 2.67
C VAL A 27 0.55 -1.31 3.84
N VAL A 28 -0.15 -2.42 3.68
CA VAL A 28 -0.96 -3.06 4.74
C VAL A 28 -0.54 -4.51 4.96
N ALA A 29 -0.87 -5.08 6.11
CA ALA A 29 -0.55 -6.47 6.40
C ALA A 29 -1.39 -7.45 5.55
N HIS A 30 -0.75 -8.49 5.02
CA HIS A 30 -1.43 -9.64 4.42
C HIS A 30 -2.10 -10.52 5.51
N PRO A 31 -3.15 -11.30 5.20
CA PRO A 31 -3.96 -11.32 3.97
C PRO A 31 -5.08 -10.27 3.97
N LEU A 32 -5.67 -10.02 2.80
CA LEU A 32 -6.92 -9.25 2.66
C LEU A 32 -8.13 -10.13 2.32
N GLY A 33 -7.93 -11.18 1.52
CA GLY A 33 -9.03 -11.98 0.96
C GLY A 33 -9.80 -12.83 1.96
N SER A 34 -9.23 -13.11 3.14
CA SER A 34 -9.88 -13.89 4.20
C SER A 34 -10.43 -13.03 5.35
N LEU A 35 -10.29 -11.70 5.27
CA LEU A 35 -10.71 -10.81 6.34
C LEU A 35 -12.22 -10.59 6.34
N THR A 36 -12.77 -10.45 7.53
CA THR A 36 -14.11 -9.91 7.72
C THR A 36 -14.16 -8.42 7.33
N PRO A 37 -15.37 -7.85 7.09
CA PRO A 37 -15.50 -6.42 6.83
C PRO A 37 -14.96 -5.52 7.96
N ALA A 38 -14.98 -5.99 9.21
CA ALA A 38 -14.44 -5.24 10.35
C ALA A 38 -12.90 -5.19 10.29
N GLU A 39 -12.25 -6.34 10.11
CA GLU A 39 -10.79 -6.41 9.99
C GLU A 39 -10.27 -5.68 8.74
N LEU A 40 -11.03 -5.70 7.63
CA LEU A 40 -10.69 -4.94 6.44
C LEU A 40 -10.75 -3.41 6.70
N ARG A 41 -11.71 -2.94 7.51
CA ARG A 41 -11.75 -1.53 7.94
C ARG A 41 -10.53 -1.15 8.78
N GLU A 42 -10.01 -2.06 9.60
CA GLU A 42 -8.77 -1.82 10.34
C GLU A 42 -7.56 -1.71 9.40
N ARG A 43 -7.48 -2.57 8.36
CA ARG A 43 -6.44 -2.44 7.32
C ARG A 43 -6.53 -1.11 6.59
N ALA A 44 -7.75 -0.68 6.25
CA ALA A 44 -7.97 0.62 5.63
C ALA A 44 -7.54 1.78 6.56
N ALA A 45 -7.91 1.73 7.84
CA ALA A 45 -7.51 2.73 8.83
C ALA A 45 -5.98 2.87 8.94
N ALA A 46 -5.25 1.75 8.88
CA ALA A 46 -3.79 1.76 8.86
C ALA A 46 -3.18 2.33 7.56
N ALA A 47 -3.88 2.22 6.43
CA ALA A 47 -3.43 2.75 5.15
C ALA A 47 -3.64 4.27 5.02
N VAL A 48 -4.70 4.81 5.61
CA VAL A 48 -5.09 6.24 5.50
C VAL A 48 -3.94 7.22 5.78
N PRO A 49 -3.21 7.16 6.92
CA PRO A 49 -2.15 8.12 7.18
C PRO A 49 -1.01 8.05 6.15
N GLN A 50 -0.70 6.84 5.65
CA GLN A 50 0.30 6.65 4.60
C GLN A 50 -0.15 7.27 3.28
N VAL A 51 -1.41 7.09 2.91
CA VAL A 51 -1.99 7.69 1.70
C VAL A 51 -1.94 9.22 1.79
N ILE A 52 -2.29 9.80 2.95
CA ILE A 52 -2.20 11.25 3.16
C ILE A 52 -0.76 11.74 3.01
N ALA A 53 0.21 11.07 3.65
CA ALA A 53 1.64 11.39 3.54
C ALA A 53 2.11 11.39 2.07
N ILE A 54 1.73 10.36 1.32
CA ILE A 54 2.06 10.23 -0.12
C ILE A 54 1.46 11.37 -0.94
N LEU A 55 0.17 11.69 -0.72
CA LEU A 55 -0.53 12.71 -1.50
C LEU A 55 -0.11 14.14 -1.16
N THR A 56 0.32 14.38 0.08
CA THR A 56 0.71 15.71 0.57
C THR A 56 2.21 15.96 0.49
N GLY A 57 3.02 14.93 0.25
CA GLY A 57 4.48 15.02 0.28
C GLY A 57 5.06 15.19 1.69
N ALA A 58 4.24 15.07 2.74
CA ALA A 58 4.70 14.98 4.12
C ALA A 58 5.37 13.62 4.31
N ARG A 59 6.71 13.58 4.23
CA ARG A 59 7.49 12.37 4.47
C ARG A 59 7.41 11.92 5.92
#